data_AF-A0A2V7PWK9-F1
#
_entry.id   AF-A0A2V7PWK9-F1
#
_cell.length_a   1.000
_cell.length_b   1.000
_cell.length_c   1.000
_cell.angle_alpha   90.00
_cell.angle_beta   90.00
_cell.angle_gamma   90.00
#
_symmetry.space_group_name_H-M   'P 1'
#
loop_
_entity.id
_entity.type
_entity.pdbx_description
1 polymer ?
#
loop_
_entity_poly.entity_id
_entity_poly.type
_entity_poly.pdbx_seq_one_letter_code
_entity_poly.pdbx_strand_id
1 'polypeptide(L)'
;MVDVGAKAATRRAAIAEGRVRIQAAKRTGELIPLCHPLPLDLVEVDADLDPALPGVRITATARTEGKTGVEMEALTAVAAACLTVYDMVKSADRAMRIEAIRLLYKSGGRSGEYHAAPAAD
;
A
#
# COMPACT_ATOMS: atom_id res chain seq x y z
N MET A 1 20.91 -12.43 -15.63
CA MET A 1 21.37 -11.73 -14.42
C MET A 1 21.55 -10.27 -14.80
N VAL A 2 20.57 -9.41 -14.48
CA VAL A 2 20.66 -7.99 -14.83
C VAL A 2 21.51 -7.33 -13.76
N ASP A 3 22.68 -6.85 -14.16
CA ASP A 3 23.52 -5.97 -13.35
C ASP A 3 22.76 -4.66 -13.12
N VAL A 4 22.51 -4.33 -11.85
CA VAL A 4 21.88 -3.08 -11.45
C VAL A 4 22.97 -2.22 -10.82
N GLY A 5 23.73 -1.57 -11.69
CA GLY A 5 24.66 -0.51 -11.32
C GLY A 5 24.00 0.54 -10.42
N ALA A 6 24.80 1.12 -9.53
CA ALA A 6 24.42 2.03 -8.45
C ALA A 6 23.16 2.87 -8.75
N LYS A 7 21.99 2.43 -8.24
CA LYS A 7 20.73 3.16 -8.36
C LYS A 7 20.79 4.44 -7.53
N ALA A 8 20.50 5.56 -8.20
CA ALA A 8 20.54 6.92 -7.68
C ALA A 8 19.89 7.07 -6.29
N ALA A 9 20.56 7.84 -5.42
CA ALA A 9 20.15 8.16 -4.05
C ALA A 9 18.73 8.74 -3.93
N THR A 10 18.19 9.28 -5.02
CA THR A 10 16.94 10.05 -5.09
C THR A 10 15.67 9.25 -4.79
N ARG A 11 15.65 7.92 -4.95
CA ARG A 11 14.47 7.12 -4.57
C ARG A 11 14.38 6.84 -3.07
N ARG A 12 15.47 6.95 -2.32
CA ARG A 12 15.49 6.66 -0.87
C ARG A 12 14.79 7.75 -0.03
N ALA A 13 14.70 8.98 -0.54
CA ALA A 13 14.08 10.11 0.15
C ALA A 13 12.53 10.01 0.25
N ALA A 14 11.86 9.40 -0.73
CA ALA A 14 10.40 9.37 -0.77
C ALA A 14 9.74 8.60 0.39
N ILE A 15 10.41 7.57 0.93
CA ILE A 15 9.95 6.89 2.15
C ILE A 15 10.28 7.72 3.39
N ALA A 16 11.45 8.39 3.41
CA ALA A 16 11.85 9.24 4.54
C ALA A 16 10.93 10.46 4.72
N GLU A 17 10.27 10.92 3.66
CA GLU A 17 9.29 12.01 3.67
C GLU A 17 7.84 11.53 3.86
N GLY A 18 7.64 10.22 4.07
CA GLY A 18 6.35 9.63 4.44
C GLY A 18 5.30 9.54 3.33
N ARG A 19 5.60 9.91 2.09
CA ARG A 19 4.61 9.94 0.99
C ARG A 19 5.09 9.16 -0.23
N VAL A 20 4.58 7.93 -0.39
CA VAL A 20 4.93 7.07 -1.53
C VAL A 20 3.85 7.16 -2.61
N ARG A 21 4.22 7.64 -3.80
CA ARG A 21 3.29 7.66 -4.94
C ARG A 21 3.13 6.26 -5.53
N ILE A 22 1.98 5.63 -5.28
CA ILE A 22 1.66 4.28 -5.76
C ILE A 22 0.58 4.34 -6.84
N GLN A 23 0.94 3.89 -8.04
CA GLN A 23 -0.01 3.79 -9.16
C GLN A 23 -0.84 2.51 -9.14
N ALA A 24 -0.45 1.51 -8.34
CA ALA A 24 -1.08 0.20 -8.33
C ALA A 24 -2.58 0.25 -7.98
N ALA A 25 -2.98 1.16 -7.08
CA ALA A 25 -4.38 1.38 -6.72
C ALA A 25 -5.27 1.62 -7.96
N LYS A 26 -4.81 2.47 -8.90
CA LYS A 26 -5.55 2.80 -10.12
C LYS A 26 -5.60 1.66 -11.15
N ARG A 27 -4.75 0.65 -10.96
CA ARG A 27 -4.63 -0.54 -11.83
C ARG A 27 -5.16 -1.80 -11.16
N THR A 28 -5.89 -1.67 -10.06
CA THR A 28 -6.42 -2.83 -9.31
C THR A 28 -7.28 -3.75 -10.18
N GLY A 29 -8.14 -3.20 -11.03
CA GLY A 29 -8.94 -3.99 -11.99
C GLY A 29 -8.13 -4.71 -13.07
N GLU A 30 -6.88 -4.31 -13.32
CA GLU A 30 -5.97 -5.05 -14.21
C GLU A 30 -5.24 -6.19 -13.47
N LEU A 31 -5.01 -6.02 -12.16
CA LEU A 31 -4.26 -6.96 -11.33
C LEU A 31 -5.13 -8.05 -10.71
N ILE A 32 -6.39 -7.73 -10.39
CA ILE A 32 -7.32 -8.61 -9.67
C ILE A 32 -8.49 -8.96 -10.60
N PRO A 33 -8.58 -10.20 -11.12
CA PRO A 33 -9.47 -10.55 -12.23
C PRO A 33 -10.96 -10.25 -12.06
N LEU A 34 -11.45 -10.18 -10.82
CA LEU A 34 -12.87 -9.95 -10.51
C LEU A 34 -13.16 -8.53 -9.99
N CYS A 35 -12.13 -7.67 -9.95
CA CYS A 35 -12.32 -6.25 -9.64
C CYS A 35 -12.78 -5.49 -10.88
N HIS A 36 -13.72 -4.57 -10.69
CA HIS A 36 -14.12 -3.65 -11.73
C HIS A 36 -13.10 -2.51 -11.80
N PRO A 37 -12.78 -1.98 -13.00
CA PRO A 37 -12.08 -0.70 -13.10
C PRO A 37 -12.92 0.41 -12.45
N LEU A 38 -12.32 1.19 -11.55
CA LEU A 38 -12.98 2.29 -10.85
C LEU A 38 -12.24 3.62 -11.04
N PRO A 39 -12.96 4.73 -11.30
CA PRO A 39 -12.37 6.06 -11.25
C PRO A 39 -12.12 6.44 -9.78
N LEU A 40 -10.85 6.43 -9.36
CA LEU A 40 -10.48 6.84 -8.01
C LEU A 40 -10.34 8.35 -7.90
N ASP A 41 -11.03 8.94 -6.93
CA ASP A 41 -10.95 10.38 -6.60
C ASP A 41 -9.74 10.67 -5.73
N LEU A 42 -9.41 9.73 -4.83
CA LEU A 42 -8.30 9.83 -3.89
C LEU A 42 -7.56 8.51 -3.80
N VAL A 43 -6.23 8.60 -3.79
CA VAL A 43 -5.33 7.55 -3.31
C VAL A 43 -4.21 8.23 -2.53
N GLU A 44 -4.17 7.98 -1.24
CA GLU A 44 -3.12 8.43 -0.34
C GLU A 44 -2.43 7.20 0.25
N VAL A 45 -1.10 7.27 0.33
CA VAL A 45 -0.28 6.21 0.92
C VAL A 45 0.75 6.88 1.82
N ASP A 46 0.65 6.56 3.10
CA ASP A 46 1.54 7.01 4.15
C ASP A 46 2.45 5.86 4.56
N ALA A 47 3.73 6.17 4.77
CA ALA A 47 4.74 5.19 5.16
C ALA A 47 5.58 5.76 6.30
N ASP A 48 5.42 5.20 7.50
CA ASP A 48 6.08 5.67 8.71
C ASP A 48 7.09 4.65 9.22
N LEU A 49 8.25 5.14 9.65
CA LEU A 49 9.16 4.35 10.47
C LEU A 49 8.60 4.30 11.89
N ASP A 50 8.16 3.12 12.31
CA ASP A 50 7.58 2.91 13.64
C ASP A 50 8.71 2.52 14.60
N PRO A 51 9.11 3.32 15.60
CA PRO A 51 10.22 2.97 16.48
C PRO A 51 9.97 1.70 17.32
N ALA A 52 8.71 1.31 17.49
CA ALA A 52 8.31 0.11 18.22
C ALA A 52 8.25 -1.14 17.33
N LEU A 53 8.34 -0.98 16.00
CA LEU A 53 8.48 -2.09 15.05
C LEU A 53 9.82 -1.96 14.33
N PRO A 54 10.67 -2.99 14.25
CA PRO A 54 11.83 -2.94 13.37
C PRO A 54 11.39 -3.01 11.89
N GLY A 55 10.79 -1.93 11.36
CA GLY A 55 10.16 -1.91 10.04
C GLY A 55 9.45 -0.60 9.66
N VAL A 56 8.68 -0.68 8.57
CA VAL A 56 7.88 0.42 8.01
C VAL A 56 6.41 0.07 8.16
N ARG A 57 5.62 0.94 8.79
CA ARG A 57 4.16 0.85 8.80
C ARG A 57 3.61 1.60 7.59
N ILE A 58 2.77 0.93 6.81
CA ILE A 58 2.18 1.52 5.61
C ILE A 58 0.66 1.52 5.75
N THR A 59 0.06 2.69 5.51
CA THR A 59 -1.38 2.87 5.47
C THR A 59 -1.77 3.45 4.11
N ALA A 60 -2.87 2.98 3.54
CA ALA A 60 -3.43 3.58 2.33
C ALA A 60 -4.91 3.90 2.50
N THR A 61 -5.31 5.04 1.96
CA THR A 61 -6.69 5.49 1.88
C THR A 61 -7.08 5.65 0.42
N ALA A 62 -8.18 5.01 0.02
CA ALA A 62 -8.77 5.16 -1.31
C ALA A 62 -10.20 5.70 -1.20
N ARG A 63 -10.62 6.54 -2.15
CA ARG A 63 -11.99 7.05 -2.27
C ARG A 63 -12.45 7.01 -3.73
N THR A 64 -13.71 6.69 -3.93
CA THR A 64 -14.41 6.81 -5.22
C THR A 64 -15.86 7.23 -4.98
N GLU A 65 -16.46 7.90 -5.95
CA GLU A 65 -17.90 7.96 -6.16
C GLU A 65 -18.33 6.87 -7.16
N GLY A 66 -18.75 5.71 -6.65
CA GLY A 66 -19.05 4.54 -7.47
C GLY A 66 -20.09 3.59 -6.86
N LYS A 67 -20.48 2.58 -7.65
CA LYS A 67 -21.48 1.55 -7.24
C LYS A 67 -20.90 0.41 -6.41
N THR A 68 -19.57 0.32 -6.32
CA THR A 68 -18.83 -0.69 -5.54
C THR A 68 -17.82 0.01 -4.65
N GLY A 69 -17.43 -0.66 -3.57
CA GLY A 69 -16.40 -0.16 -2.68
C GLY A 69 -15.00 -0.25 -3.28
N VAL A 70 -14.04 0.37 -2.58
CA VAL A 70 -12.62 0.50 -2.97
C VAL A 70 -11.66 -0.20 -2.01
N GLU A 71 -12.14 -1.23 -1.32
CA GLU A 71 -11.31 -2.02 -0.40
C GLU A 71 -10.09 -2.58 -1.12
N MET A 72 -10.28 -3.06 -2.35
CA MET A 72 -9.22 -3.71 -3.13
C MET A 72 -8.20 -2.70 -3.63
N GLU A 73 -8.61 -1.48 -3.96
CA GLU A 73 -7.71 -0.40 -4.37
C GLU A 73 -6.82 0.04 -3.21
N ALA A 74 -7.38 0.15 -2.00
CA ALA A 74 -6.61 0.45 -0.79
C ALA A 74 -5.61 -0.68 -0.45
N LEU A 75 -6.07 -1.94 -0.47
CA LEU A 75 -5.21 -3.10 -0.16
C LEU A 75 -4.10 -3.28 -1.21
N THR A 76 -4.42 -3.06 -2.47
CA THR A 76 -3.44 -3.12 -3.57
C THR A 76 -2.41 -2.00 -3.46
N ALA A 77 -2.81 -0.79 -3.04
CA ALA A 77 -1.89 0.31 -2.78
C ALA A 77 -0.87 -0.05 -1.70
N VAL A 78 -1.33 -0.58 -0.55
CA VAL A 78 -0.45 -1.02 0.55
C VAL A 78 0.50 -2.12 0.08
N ALA A 79 -0.02 -3.16 -0.58
CA ALA A 79 0.80 -4.28 -1.06
C ALA A 79 1.92 -3.81 -2.01
N ALA A 80 1.59 -2.95 -2.97
CA ALA A 80 2.56 -2.41 -3.90
C ALA A 80 3.58 -1.48 -3.21
N ALA A 81 3.16 -0.71 -2.20
CA ALA A 81 4.05 0.10 -1.39
C ALA A 81 5.04 -0.78 -0.61
N CYS A 82 4.57 -1.83 0.07
CA CYS A 82 5.41 -2.81 0.76
C CYS A 82 6.44 -3.43 -0.18
N LEU A 83 6.02 -3.85 -1.38
CA LEU A 83 6.92 -4.39 -2.40
C LEU A 83 7.93 -3.36 -2.90
N THR A 84 7.53 -2.08 -2.98
CA THR A 84 8.43 -0.97 -3.36
C THR A 84 9.49 -0.75 -2.29
N VAL A 85 9.11 -0.72 -1.01
CA VAL A 85 10.05 -0.65 0.12
C VAL A 85 11.01 -1.83 0.05
N TYR A 86 10.49 -3.05 -0.09
CA TYR A 86 11.33 -4.25 -0.21
C TYR A 86 12.33 -4.13 -1.37
N ASP A 87 11.90 -3.73 -2.57
CA ASP A 87 12.81 -3.55 -3.73
C ASP A 87 13.95 -2.56 -3.43
N MET A 88 13.65 -1.50 -2.68
CA MET A 88 14.61 -0.45 -2.35
C MET A 88 15.67 -0.87 -1.33
N VAL A 89 15.31 -1.74 -0.38
CA VAL A 89 16.19 -2.10 0.75
C VAL A 89 16.64 -3.56 0.78
N LYS A 90 16.16 -4.43 -0.14
CA LYS A 90 16.54 -5.85 -0.22
C LYS A 90 18.04 -6.13 -0.37
N SER A 91 18.85 -5.14 -0.73
CA SER A 91 20.31 -5.29 -0.76
C SER A 91 20.94 -5.26 0.63
N ALA A 92 20.29 -4.57 1.59
CA ALA A 92 20.74 -4.46 2.96
C ALA A 92 20.25 -5.63 3.82
N ASP A 93 18.99 -6.03 3.64
CA ASP A 93 18.41 -7.18 4.32
C ASP A 93 17.44 -7.90 3.39
N ARG A 94 17.62 -9.21 3.19
CA ARG A 94 16.72 -10.05 2.37
C ARG A 94 15.67 -10.80 3.20
N ALA A 95 15.86 -10.87 4.52
CA ALA A 95 14.99 -11.59 5.44
C ALA A 95 13.75 -10.78 5.87
N MET A 96 13.61 -9.53 5.41
CA MET A 96 12.43 -8.70 5.65
C MET A 96 11.14 -9.42 5.25
N ARG A 97 10.09 -9.21 6.04
CA ARG A 97 8.76 -9.80 5.82
C ARG A 97 7.75 -8.70 5.56
N ILE A 98 6.78 -9.00 4.69
CA ILE A 98 5.59 -8.19 4.49
C ILE A 98 4.47 -8.91 5.23
N GLU A 99 3.93 -8.28 6.26
CA GLU A 99 3.00 -8.90 7.20
C GLU A 99 1.74 -8.05 7.36
N ALA A 100 0.68 -8.67 7.87
CA ALA A 100 -0.54 -7.99 8.33
C ALA A 100 -1.19 -7.00 7.34
N ILE A 101 -1.18 -7.28 6.03
CA ILE A 101 -1.99 -6.50 5.07
C ILE A 101 -3.48 -6.78 5.35
N ARG A 102 -4.22 -5.76 5.78
CA ARG A 102 -5.63 -5.87 6.15
C ARG A 102 -6.37 -4.55 5.98
N LEU A 103 -7.70 -4.64 5.86
CA LEU A 103 -8.59 -3.49 5.87
C LEU A 103 -8.73 -2.98 7.31
N LEU A 104 -8.62 -1.67 7.52
CA LEU A 104 -8.79 -1.03 8.83
C LEU A 104 -10.18 -0.39 8.97
N TYR A 105 -10.61 0.28 7.91
CA TYR A 105 -11.85 1.03 7.86
C TYR A 105 -12.44 0.99 6.46
N LYS A 106 -13.77 0.98 6.39
CA LYS A 106 -14.53 1.22 5.16
C LYS A 106 -15.83 1.91 5.55
N SER A 107 -16.29 2.84 4.73
CA SER A 107 -17.64 3.41 4.80
C SER A 107 -18.31 3.41 3.43
N GLY A 108 -19.64 3.50 3.44
CA GLY A 108 -20.46 3.61 2.24
C GLY A 108 -20.87 2.26 1.63
N GLY A 109 -21.79 2.33 0.66
CA GLY A 109 -22.43 1.15 0.08
C GLY A 109 -23.41 0.46 1.04
N ARG A 110 -24.01 -0.64 0.59
CA ARG A 110 -25.06 -1.36 1.33
C ARG A 110 -24.56 -2.01 2.63
N SER A 111 -23.28 -2.34 2.70
CA SER A 111 -22.67 -2.99 3.87
C SER A 111 -22.44 -2.04 5.06
N GLY A 112 -22.61 -0.73 4.86
CA GLY A 112 -22.42 0.26 5.90
C GLY A 112 -20.95 0.44 6.27
N GLU A 113 -20.72 0.92 7.48
CA GLU A 113 -19.38 1.14 8.01
C GLU A 113 -18.78 -0.14 8.60
N TYR A 114 -17.49 -0.32 8.36
CA TYR A 114 -16.68 -1.38 8.93
C TYR A 114 -15.49 -0.76 9.64
N HIS A 115 -15.24 -1.24 10.86
CA HIS A 115 -14.02 -1.00 11.61
C HIS A 115 -13.42 -2.34 11.99
N ALA A 116 -12.14 -2.50 11.70
CA ALA A 116 -11.44 -3.71 12.05
C ALA A 116 -11.18 -3.75 13.57
N ALA A 117 -11.38 -4.92 14.18
CA ALA A 117 -11.00 -5.13 15.58
C ALA A 117 -9.50 -4.86 15.79
N PRO A 118 -9.04 -4.45 16.99
CA PRO A 118 -7.62 -4.33 17.27
C PRO A 118 -6.86 -5.57 16.81
N ALA A 119 -5.66 -5.40 16.23
CA ALA A 119 -4.82 -6.56 15.96
C ALA A 119 -4.56 -7.28 17.29
N ALA A 120 -4.76 -8.60 17.33
CA ALA A 120 -4.21 -9.40 18.40
C ALA A 120 -2.71 -9.50 18.13
N ASP A 121 -1.91 -9.09 19.11
CA ASP A 121 -0.44 -9.13 19.05
C ASP A 121 0.10 -10.55 18.86
#